data_AF-A0A1F7PJX0-F1
#
_entry.id   AF-A0A1F7PJX0-F1
#
_cell.length_a   1.000
_cell.length_b   1.000
_cell.length_c   1.000
_cell.angle_alpha   90.00
_cell.angle_beta   90.00
_cell.angle_gamma   90.00
#
_symmetry.space_group_name_H-M   'P 1'
#
loop_
_entity.id
_entity.type
_entity.pdbx_description
1 polymer ?
#
loop_
_entity_poly.entity_id
_entity_poly.type
_entity_poly.pdbx_seq_one_letter_code
_entity_poly.pdbx_strand_id
1 'polypeptide(L)'
;MDLAARIDTQLRERLEEAVDFACLDALVAHRRARGLPPLEADSARDRAEYEASVRAFLAHLEATVAADLTPVQAARLEATGREAPDEPARLIAVQVTLARELPDYWQRFEAGRASFSVESALASGGQRRGLLRRLFRRG
;
A
#
# COMPACT_ATOMS: atom_id res chain seq x y z
N MET A 1 -19.97 20.43 -2.84
CA MET A 1 -19.55 19.09 -2.38
C MET A 1 -20.65 18.58 -1.47
N ASP A 2 -21.22 17.41 -1.75
CA ASP A 2 -22.22 16.78 -0.88
C ASP A 2 -21.54 16.08 0.32
N LEU A 3 -22.35 15.58 1.25
CA LEU A 3 -21.85 14.90 2.46
C LEU A 3 -21.09 13.60 2.13
N ALA A 4 -21.53 12.86 1.11
CA ALA A 4 -20.91 11.60 0.73
C ALA A 4 -19.49 11.82 0.21
N ALA A 5 -19.30 12.80 -0.67
CA ALA A 5 -18.00 13.22 -1.18
C ALA A 5 -17.08 13.69 -0.04
N ARG A 6 -17.62 14.39 0.97
CA ARG A 6 -16.83 14.81 2.14
C ARG A 6 -16.35 13.63 2.97
N ILE A 7 -17.22 12.64 3.21
CA ILE A 7 -16.87 11.41 3.93
C ILE A 7 -15.76 10.66 3.18
N ASP A 8 -15.88 10.55 1.86
CA ASP A 8 -14.89 9.86 1.04
C ASP A 8 -13.52 10.56 1.10
N THR A 9 -13.50 11.90 1.07
CA THR A 9 -12.27 12.67 1.27
C THR A 9 -11.65 12.41 2.64
N GLN A 10 -12.44 12.50 3.71
CA GLN A 10 -11.92 12.29 5.07
C GLN A 10 -11.43 10.85 5.28
N LEU A 11 -12.12 9.87 4.69
CA LEU A 11 -11.73 8.48 4.77
C LEU A 11 -10.42 8.22 4.02
N ARG A 12 -10.26 8.81 2.83
CA ARG A 12 -9.00 8.80 2.09
C ARG A 12 -7.86 9.40 2.89
N GLU A 13 -8.04 10.59 3.46
CA GLU A 13 -6.99 11.26 4.25
C GLU A 13 -6.54 10.40 5.44
N ARG A 14 -7.50 9.80 6.16
CA ARG A 14 -7.20 8.89 7.29
C ARG A 14 -6.47 7.63 6.83
N LEU A 15 -6.86 7.07 5.69
CA LEU A 15 -6.19 5.91 5.10
C LEU A 15 -4.76 6.24 4.71
N GLU A 16 -4.54 7.38 4.04
CA GLU A 16 -3.21 7.83 3.63
C GLU A 16 -2.29 8.02 4.85
N GLU A 17 -2.77 8.66 5.92
CA GLU A 17 -2.03 8.80 7.18
C GLU A 17 -1.72 7.46 7.85
N ALA A 18 -2.70 6.57 7.93
CA ALA A 18 -2.52 5.25 8.54
C ALA A 18 -1.51 4.38 7.76
N VAL A 19 -1.57 4.44 6.43
CA VAL A 19 -0.64 3.75 5.53
C VAL A 19 0.77 4.32 5.66
N ASP A 20 0.90 5.64 5.71
CA ASP A 20 2.19 6.31 5.90
C ASP A 20 2.84 5.88 7.21
N PHE A 21 2.09 5.98 8.32
CA PHE A 21 2.56 5.56 9.63
C PHE A 21 2.98 4.08 9.65
N ALA A 22 2.13 3.18 9.12
CA ALA A 22 2.42 1.75 9.07
C ALA A 22 3.70 1.43 8.27
N CYS A 23 3.87 2.07 7.10
CA CYS A 23 5.03 1.82 6.24
C CYS A 23 6.32 2.39 6.83
N LEU A 24 6.27 3.60 7.40
CA LEU A 24 7.43 4.22 8.04
C LEU A 24 7.86 3.44 9.28
N ASP A 25 6.93 3.04 10.14
CA ASP A 25 7.21 2.24 11.34
C ASP A 25 7.89 0.91 10.97
N ALA A 26 7.33 0.21 9.97
CA ALA A 26 7.89 -1.06 9.50
C ALA A 26 9.29 -0.89 8.87
N LEU A 27 9.52 0.17 8.10
CA LEU A 27 10.84 0.47 7.52
C LEU A 27 11.88 0.82 8.58
N VAL A 28 11.51 1.63 9.57
CA VAL A 28 12.38 1.99 10.68
C VAL A 28 12.73 0.75 11.50
N ALA A 29 11.74 -0.07 11.86
CA ALA A 29 11.94 -1.33 12.58
C ALA A 29 12.88 -2.27 11.80
N HIS A 30 12.66 -2.41 10.49
CA HIS A 30 13.49 -3.23 9.60
C HIS A 30 14.95 -2.77 9.58
N ARG A 31 15.19 -1.46 9.40
CA ARG A 31 16.54 -0.89 9.35
C ARG A 31 17.24 -1.03 10.69
N ARG A 32 16.53 -0.78 11.80
CA ARG A 32 17.05 -0.97 13.16
C ARG A 32 17.48 -2.40 13.41
N ALA A 33 16.66 -3.38 13.02
CA ALA A 33 16.99 -4.81 13.17
C ALA A 33 18.24 -5.24 12.39
N ARG A 34 18.66 -4.46 11.38
CA ARG A 34 19.82 -4.74 10.52
C ARG A 34 21.02 -3.83 10.78
N GLY A 35 20.94 -2.95 11.79
CA GLY A 35 21.98 -1.97 12.06
C GLY A 35 22.21 -1.00 10.90
N LEU A 36 21.19 -0.78 10.05
CA LEU A 36 21.26 0.19 8.96
C LEU A 36 21.05 1.62 9.49
N PRO A 37 21.60 2.64 8.82
CA PRO A 37 21.36 4.04 9.19
C PRO A 37 19.87 4.39 9.10
N PRO A 38 19.39 5.43 9.79
CA PRO A 38 18.03 5.94 9.63
C PRO A 38 17.68 6.31 8.19
N LEU A 39 16.39 6.52 7.91
CA LEU A 39 15.93 7.07 6.63
C LEU A 39 16.30 8.55 6.55
N GLU A 40 16.75 8.98 5.37
CA GLU A 40 17.04 10.38 5.07
C GLU A 40 15.97 10.95 4.14
N ALA A 41 15.37 12.09 4.52
CA ALA A 41 14.28 12.70 3.74
C ALA A 41 14.71 13.09 2.31
N ASP A 42 15.95 13.56 2.17
CA ASP A 42 16.51 13.99 0.88
C ASP A 42 17.10 12.84 0.05
N SER A 43 17.13 11.62 0.61
CA SER A 43 17.64 10.44 -0.09
C SER A 43 16.60 9.93 -1.09
N ALA A 44 16.90 10.10 -2.38
CA ALA A 44 16.11 9.54 -3.47
C ALA A 44 16.00 8.01 -3.39
N ARG A 45 16.98 7.34 -2.77
CA ARG A 45 16.94 5.91 -2.52
C ARG A 45 15.91 5.56 -1.45
N ASP A 46 15.96 6.22 -0.30
CA ASP A 46 15.05 5.95 0.81
C ASP A 46 13.60 6.27 0.43
N ARG A 47 13.40 7.34 -0.36
CA ARG A 47 12.09 7.65 -0.97
C ARG A 47 11.57 6.52 -1.85
N ALA A 48 12.42 5.98 -2.72
CA ALA A 48 12.04 4.87 -3.59
C ALA A 48 11.75 3.58 -2.81
N GLU A 49 12.48 3.32 -1.72
CA GLU A 49 12.22 2.20 -0.80
C GLU A 49 10.89 2.38 -0.07
N TYR A 50 10.60 3.59 0.42
CA TYR A 50 9.32 3.95 1.03
C TYR A 50 8.13 3.75 0.06
N GLU A 51 8.19 4.33 -1.14
CA GLU A 51 7.12 4.18 -2.12
C GLU A 51 6.90 2.71 -2.54
N ALA A 52 7.98 1.92 -2.62
CA ALA A 52 7.88 0.49 -2.87
C ALA A 52 7.19 -0.25 -1.71
N SER A 53 7.52 0.11 -0.47
CA SER A 53 6.86 -0.43 0.73
C SER A 53 5.38 -0.07 0.75
N VAL A 54 5.00 1.18 0.46
CA VAL A 54 3.59 1.62 0.39
C VAL A 54 2.80 0.80 -0.61
N ARG A 55 3.30 0.66 -1.85
CA ARG A 55 2.63 -0.15 -2.87
C ARG A 55 2.48 -1.61 -2.46
N ALA A 56 3.53 -2.19 -1.88
CA ALA A 56 3.50 -3.57 -1.42
C ALA A 56 2.54 -3.76 -0.24
N PHE A 57 2.49 -2.81 0.68
CA PHE A 57 1.59 -2.84 1.82
C PHE A 57 0.13 -2.73 1.39
N LEU A 58 -0.20 -1.80 0.49
CA LEU A 58 -1.57 -1.65 -0.03
C LEU A 58 -2.04 -2.89 -0.80
N ALA A 59 -1.14 -3.52 -1.58
CA ALA A 59 -1.45 -4.77 -2.28
C ALA A 59 -1.63 -5.95 -1.30
N HIS A 60 -0.81 -6.01 -0.24
CA HIS A 60 -0.97 -7.00 0.84
C HIS A 60 -2.29 -6.81 1.60
N LEU A 61 -2.66 -5.56 1.88
CA LEU A 61 -3.94 -5.22 2.50
C LEU A 61 -5.12 -5.61 1.61
N GLU A 62 -5.07 -5.27 0.31
CA GLU A 62 -6.09 -5.70 -0.66
C GLU A 62 -6.27 -7.22 -0.61
N ALA A 63 -5.19 -8.00 -0.72
CA ALA A 63 -5.27 -9.46 -0.67
C ALA A 63 -5.80 -10.01 0.66
N THR A 64 -5.41 -9.40 1.79
CA THR A 64 -5.82 -9.83 3.13
C THR A 64 -7.29 -9.52 3.40
N VAL A 65 -7.74 -8.33 2.99
CA VAL A 65 -9.09 -7.83 3.28
C VAL A 65 -10.10 -8.40 2.28
N ALA A 66 -9.70 -8.62 1.02
CA ALA A 66 -10.59 -9.07 -0.05
C ALA A 66 -11.00 -10.55 0.04
N ALA A 67 -10.34 -11.35 0.89
CA ALA A 67 -10.56 -12.79 0.99
C ALA A 67 -12.02 -13.18 1.31
N ASP A 68 -12.72 -12.34 2.09
CA ASP A 68 -14.07 -12.62 2.59
C ASP A 68 -15.14 -11.70 1.98
N LEU A 69 -14.90 -11.16 0.79
CA LEU A 69 -15.89 -10.30 0.13
C LEU A 69 -17.06 -11.10 -0.45
N THR A 70 -18.26 -10.54 -0.30
CA THR A 70 -19.42 -11.03 -1.07
C THR A 70 -19.23 -10.74 -2.57
N PRO A 71 -19.91 -11.47 -3.48
CA PRO A 71 -19.81 -11.22 -4.92
C PRO A 71 -20.15 -9.77 -5.33
N VAL A 72 -21.10 -9.14 -4.62
CA VAL A 72 -21.50 -7.75 -4.87
C VAL A 72 -20.38 -6.78 -4.48
N GLN A 73 -19.74 -6.98 -3.33
CA GLN A 73 -18.62 -6.16 -2.88
C GLN A 73 -17.40 -6.35 -3.79
N ALA A 74 -17.10 -7.59 -4.19
CA ALA A 74 -16.02 -7.89 -5.13
C ALA A 74 -16.24 -7.19 -6.48
N ALA A 75 -17.45 -7.24 -7.05
CA ALA A 75 -17.76 -6.56 -8.31
C ALA A 75 -17.59 -5.04 -8.21
N ARG A 76 -17.93 -4.43 -7.06
CA ARG A 76 -17.73 -3.00 -6.80
C ARG A 76 -16.25 -2.65 -6.70
N LEU A 77 -15.45 -3.48 -6.01
CA LEU A 77 -14.01 -3.30 -5.90
C LEU A 77 -13.32 -3.33 -7.27
N GLU A 78 -13.70 -4.31 -8.09
CA GLU A 78 -13.22 -4.45 -9.47
C GLU A 78 -13.59 -3.24 -10.34
N ALA A 79 -14.81 -2.70 -10.18
CA ALA A 79 -15.23 -1.49 -10.89
C ALA A 79 -14.39 -0.27 -10.47
N THR A 80 -14.21 -0.06 -9.15
CA THR A 80 -13.33 1.00 -8.62
C THR A 80 -11.91 0.87 -9.18
N GLY A 81 -11.38 -0.36 -9.24
CA GLY A 81 -10.05 -0.61 -9.75
C GLY A 81 -9.87 -0.22 -11.22
N ARG A 82 -10.90 -0.41 -12.06
CA ARG A 82 -10.86 -0.07 -13.48
C ARG A 82 -10.97 1.43 -13.78
N GLU A 83 -11.54 2.21 -12.86
CA GLU A 83 -11.70 3.66 -13.02
C GLU A 83 -10.43 4.45 -12.65
N ALA A 84 -9.49 3.81 -11.95
CA ALA A 84 -8.27 4.48 -11.50
C ALA A 84 -7.28 4.74 -12.65
N PRO A 85 -6.62 5.91 -12.69
CA PRO A 85 -5.72 6.30 -13.79
C PRO A 85 -4.37 5.56 -13.76
N ASP A 86 -3.92 5.11 -12.59
CA ASP A 86 -2.67 4.38 -12.39
C ASP A 86 -2.76 3.43 -11.19
N GLU A 87 -1.74 2.57 -11.04
CA GLU A 87 -1.71 1.56 -9.99
C GLU A 87 -1.70 2.15 -8.56
N PRO A 88 -0.91 3.20 -8.24
CA PRO A 88 -1.01 3.87 -6.93
C PRO A 88 -2.42 4.41 -6.62
N ALA A 89 -3.05 5.09 -7.58
CA ALA A 89 -4.41 5.59 -7.43
C ALA A 89 -5.43 4.45 -7.29
N ARG A 90 -5.22 3.34 -8.01
CA ARG A 90 -6.03 2.10 -7.91
C ARG A 90 -6.00 1.57 -6.49
N LEU A 91 -4.80 1.37 -5.94
CA LEU A 91 -4.60 0.80 -4.61
C LEU A 91 -5.29 1.64 -3.52
N ILE A 92 -5.15 2.98 -3.57
CA ILE A 92 -5.84 3.85 -2.61
C ILE A 92 -7.36 3.82 -2.81
N ALA A 93 -7.85 3.88 -4.04
CA ALA A 93 -9.28 3.86 -4.32
C ALA A 93 -9.93 2.54 -3.85
N VAL A 94 -9.26 1.41 -4.08
CA VAL A 94 -9.64 0.08 -3.58
C VAL A 94 -9.74 0.08 -2.05
N GLN A 95 -8.75 0.62 -1.34
CA GLN A 95 -8.81 0.69 0.13
C GLN A 95 -9.95 1.58 0.64
N VAL A 96 -10.20 2.73 -0.01
CA VAL A 96 -11.34 3.59 0.33
C VAL A 96 -12.66 2.85 0.15
N THR A 97 -12.83 2.12 -0.96
CA THR A 97 -14.04 1.30 -1.19
C THR A 97 -14.18 0.22 -0.12
N LEU A 98 -13.11 -0.53 0.20
CA LEU A 98 -13.15 -1.54 1.25
C LEU A 98 -13.53 -0.96 2.61
N ALA A 99 -12.97 0.20 2.96
CA ALA A 99 -13.26 0.88 4.22
C ALA A 99 -14.70 1.41 4.32
N ARG A 100 -15.36 1.65 3.19
CA ARG A 100 -16.80 1.99 3.13
C ARG A 100 -17.70 0.77 3.25
N GLU A 101 -17.31 -0.33 2.61
CA GLU A 101 -18.13 -1.53 2.49
C GLU A 101 -18.04 -2.45 3.72
N LEU A 102 -16.93 -2.39 4.46
CA LEU A 102 -16.63 -3.30 5.55
C LEU A 102 -16.65 -2.58 6.91
N PRO A 103 -17.58 -2.93 7.82
CA PRO A 103 -17.63 -2.31 9.16
C PRO A 103 -16.42 -2.68 10.02
N ASP A 104 -15.78 -3.82 9.76
CA ASP A 104 -14.59 -4.32 10.43
C ASP A 104 -13.29 -4.00 9.68
N TYR A 105 -13.32 -3.10 8.69
CA TYR A 105 -12.16 -2.75 7.86
C TYR A 105 -10.92 -2.43 8.70
N TRP A 106 -11.04 -1.56 9.70
CA TRP A 106 -9.89 -1.13 10.50
C TRP A 106 -9.29 -2.27 11.32
N GLN A 107 -10.10 -3.23 11.78
CA GLN A 107 -9.59 -4.43 12.44
C GLN A 107 -8.78 -5.30 11.45
N ARG A 108 -9.27 -5.45 10.21
CA ARG A 108 -8.54 -6.18 9.16
C ARG A 108 -7.28 -5.43 8.70
N PHE A 109 -7.33 -4.10 8.66
CA PHE A 109 -6.17 -3.26 8.40
C PHE A 109 -5.07 -3.52 9.43
N GLU A 110 -5.40 -3.53 10.72
CA GLU A 110 -4.43 -3.82 11.78
C GLU A 110 -3.86 -5.25 11.69
N ALA A 111 -4.70 -6.24 11.35
CA ALA A 111 -4.23 -7.61 11.12
C ALA A 111 -3.30 -7.71 9.89
N GLY A 112 -3.63 -6.99 8.80
CA GLY A 112 -2.79 -6.86 7.62
C GLY A 112 -1.46 -6.16 7.93
N ARG A 113 -1.49 -5.10 8.74
CA ARG A 113 -0.30 -4.40 9.25
C ARG A 113 0.59 -5.32 10.06
N ALA A 114 0.03 -6.09 10.99
CA ALA A 114 0.78 -7.01 11.84
C ALA A 114 1.43 -8.17 11.06
N SER A 115 0.86 -8.56 9.91
CA SER A 115 1.36 -9.64 9.05
C SER A 115 2.28 -9.15 7.92
N PHE A 116 2.37 -7.84 7.71
CA PHE A 116 3.16 -7.27 6.63
C PHE A 116 4.67 -7.35 6.91
N SER A 117 5.45 -7.73 5.89
CA SER A 117 6.91 -7.77 5.96
C SER A 117 7.54 -6.88 4.89
N VAL A 118 8.25 -5.85 5.36
CA VAL A 118 9.04 -4.94 4.52
C VAL A 118 10.14 -5.70 3.78
N GLU A 119 10.71 -6.74 4.37
CA GLU A 119 11.74 -7.53 3.70
C GLU A 119 11.22 -8.19 2.41
N SER A 120 10.04 -8.81 2.49
CA SER A 120 9.40 -9.42 1.32
C SER A 120 9.07 -8.36 0.26
N ALA A 121 8.60 -7.18 0.68
CA ALA A 121 8.34 -6.05 -0.21
C ALA A 121 9.61 -5.55 -0.94
N LEU A 122 10.71 -5.35 -0.21
CA LEU A 122 11.98 -4.86 -0.75
C LEU A 122 12.66 -5.91 -1.64
N ALA A 123 12.55 -7.19 -1.32
CA ALA A 123 13.09 -8.28 -2.14
C ALA A 123 12.44 -8.33 -3.53
N SER A 124 11.11 -8.21 -3.61
CA SER A 124 10.37 -8.13 -4.87
C SER A 124 10.67 -6.85 -5.66
N GLY A 125 10.87 -5.71 -4.99
CA GLY A 125 11.30 -4.45 -5.62
C GLY A 125 12.71 -4.50 -6.20
N GLY A 126 13.65 -5.12 -5.49
CA GLY A 126 15.03 -5.32 -5.92
C GLY A 126 15.16 -6.22 -7.16
N GLN A 127 14.30 -7.26 -7.26
CA GLN A 127 14.25 -8.14 -8.43
C GLN A 127 13.74 -7.43 -9.68
N ARG A 128 12.73 -6.55 -9.58
CA ARG A 128 12.27 -5.70 -10.70
C ARG A 128 13.36 -4.72 -11.17
N ARG A 129 14.07 -4.07 -10.24
CA ARG A 129 15.23 -3.20 -10.57
C ARG A 129 16.37 -3.99 -11.24
N GLY A 130 16.65 -5.20 -10.76
CA GLY A 130 17.66 -6.10 -11.34
C GLY A 130 17.30 -6.57 -12.76
N LEU A 131 16.01 -6.80 -13.02
CA LEU A 131 15.51 -7.20 -14.33
C LEU A 131 15.60 -6.05 -15.35
N LEU A 132 15.17 -4.84 -14.97
CA LEU A 132 15.30 -3.64 -15.80
C LEU A 132 16.77 -3.33 -16.10
N ARG A 133 17.66 -3.40 -15.11
CA ARG A 133 19.10 -3.19 -15.32
C ARG A 133 19.74 -4.21 -16.28
N ARG A 134 19.22 -5.44 -16.36
CA ARG A 134 19.69 -6.45 -17.33
C ARG A 134 19.21 -6.17 -18.76
N LEU A 135 18.01 -5.60 -18.91
CA LEU A 135 17.47 -5.20 -20.22
C LEU A 135 18.22 -3.99 -20.80
N PHE A 136 18.56 -3.00 -19.98
CA PHE A 136 19.28 -1.80 -20.42
C PHE A 136 20.83 -1.94 -20.47
N ARG A 137 21.39 -3.10 -20.11
CA ARG A 137 22.85 -3.38 -20.19
C ARG A 137 23.24 -4.17 -21.45
N ARG A 138 22.26 -4.67 -22.21
CA ARG A 138 22.45 -5.19 -23.58
C ARG A 138 22.02 -4.10 -24.57
N GLY A 139 22.82 -3.04 -24.64
CA GLY A 139 22.71 -1.96 -25.61
C GLY A 139 24.09 -1.42 -25.87
#